data_AF-A0A9Q9IHZ3-F1
#
_entry.id   AF-A0A9Q9IHZ3-F1
#
_cell.length_a   1.000
_cell.length_b   1.000
_cell.length_c   1.000
_cell.angle_alpha   90.00
_cell.angle_beta   90.00
_cell.angle_gamma   90.00
#
_symmetry.space_group_name_H-M   'P 1'
#
loop_
_entity.id
_entity.type
_entity.pdbx_description
1 polymer ?
#
loop_
_entity_poly.entity_id
_entity_poly.type
_entity_poly.pdbx_seq_one_letter_code
_entity_poly.pdbx_strand_id
1 'polypeptide(L)'
;MTMPPDSGWTVPPPPPLPPNGQDRPIHGRKVAAGLGIAAGGQVLAIGVGVLVTILLASSDNSENALLGVYLEMLLQLVLFVACLVVGIVWIARRDRGLGIGILIGWAVSVIVFPVAGIGVCIALVNANSGTV
;
A
#
# COMPACT_ATOMS: atom_id res chain seq x y z
N MET A 1 -45.27 30.70 56.42
CA MET A 1 -44.80 30.31 55.07
C MET A 1 -43.34 29.93 55.19
N THR A 2 -43.03 28.64 55.23
CA THR A 2 -41.68 28.11 55.44
C THR A 2 -41.07 27.73 54.09
N MET A 3 -39.94 28.34 53.73
CA MET A 3 -39.14 27.97 52.56
C MET A 3 -38.68 26.51 52.68
N PRO A 4 -38.69 25.70 51.60
CA PRO A 4 -38.08 24.38 51.61
C PRO A 4 -36.54 24.50 51.67
N PRO A 5 -35.86 23.66 52.49
CA PRO A 5 -34.42 23.66 52.60
C PRO A 5 -33.77 22.98 51.40
N ASP A 6 -32.78 23.65 50.82
CA ASP A 6 -31.54 23.09 50.30
C ASP A 6 -31.61 21.70 49.65
N SER A 7 -31.97 21.62 48.37
CA SER A 7 -31.54 20.50 47.51
C SER A 7 -30.32 20.90 46.69
N GLY A 8 -29.27 21.31 47.41
CA GLY A 8 -27.89 21.42 46.93
C GLY A 8 -27.26 20.07 46.57
N TRP A 9 -28.04 19.11 46.08
CA TRP A 9 -27.51 17.93 45.39
C TRP A 9 -27.23 18.33 43.95
N THR A 10 -26.19 19.14 43.81
CA THR A 10 -25.42 19.28 42.58
C THR A 10 -25.12 17.87 42.07
N VAL A 11 -25.84 17.45 41.04
CA VAL A 11 -25.33 16.41 40.14
C VAL A 11 -24.07 17.04 39.55
N PRO A 12 -22.84 16.60 39.92
CA PRO A 12 -21.67 17.11 39.23
C PRO A 12 -21.89 16.82 37.75
N PRO A 13 -21.66 17.81 36.85
CA PRO A 13 -21.76 17.54 35.43
C PRO A 13 -20.90 16.31 35.14
N PRO A 14 -21.40 15.33 34.35
CA PRO A 14 -20.64 14.14 34.06
C PRO A 14 -19.24 14.56 33.62
N PRO A 15 -18.18 13.95 34.15
CA PRO A 15 -16.83 14.29 33.72
C PRO A 15 -16.81 14.23 32.19
N PRO A 16 -16.30 15.27 31.50
CA PRO A 16 -16.26 15.24 30.05
C PRO A 16 -15.52 13.97 29.68
N LEU A 17 -16.26 13.01 29.11
CA LEU A 17 -15.68 11.77 28.65
C LEU A 17 -14.45 12.19 27.84
N PRO A 18 -13.22 11.77 28.21
CA PRO A 18 -12.17 11.78 27.22
C PRO A 18 -12.77 11.07 26.01
N PRO A 19 -12.71 11.62 24.79
CA PRO A 19 -13.40 11.09 23.63
C PRO A 19 -12.75 9.78 23.17
N ASN A 20 -12.62 8.80 24.06
CA ASN A 20 -12.13 7.44 23.92
C ASN A 20 -13.20 6.61 23.21
N GLY A 21 -13.52 7.08 22.01
CA GLY A 21 -14.54 6.57 21.10
C GLY A 21 -14.61 7.42 19.83
N GLN A 22 -13.81 8.49 19.70
CA GLN A 22 -13.53 9.07 18.39
C GLN A 22 -12.76 8.02 17.58
N ASP A 23 -13.50 7.22 16.82
CA ASP A 23 -13.13 6.91 15.45
C ASP A 23 -12.69 8.24 14.83
N ARG A 24 -11.39 8.52 14.92
CA ARG A 24 -10.80 9.69 14.28
C ARG A 24 -11.23 9.60 12.82
N PRO A 25 -11.94 10.60 12.28
CA PRO A 25 -12.43 10.53 10.92
C PRO A 25 -11.26 10.22 10.00
N ILE A 26 -11.43 9.19 9.17
CA ILE A 26 -10.41 8.72 8.24
C ILE A 26 -10.17 9.87 7.26
N HIS A 27 -9.16 10.68 7.53
CA HIS A 27 -8.83 11.81 6.66
C HIS A 27 -8.27 11.24 5.36
N GLY A 28 -8.97 11.48 4.24
CA GLY A 28 -8.58 10.99 2.92
C GLY A 28 -7.14 11.33 2.53
N ARG A 29 -6.56 12.43 3.06
CA ARG A 29 -5.13 12.76 2.88
C ARG A 29 -4.18 11.69 3.43
N LYS A 30 -4.51 11.04 4.55
CA LYS A 30 -3.68 9.97 5.11
C LYS A 30 -3.75 8.70 4.26
N VAL A 31 -4.91 8.42 3.67
CA VAL A 31 -5.10 7.30 2.72
C VAL A 31 -4.32 7.58 1.43
N ALA A 32 -4.40 8.80 0.90
CA ALA A 32 -3.66 9.22 -0.30
C ALA A 32 -2.13 9.17 -0.09
N ALA A 33 -1.64 9.54 1.10
CA ALA A 33 -0.22 9.41 1.43
C ALA A 33 0.23 7.93 1.45
N GLY A 34 -0.59 7.04 2.02
CA GLY A 34 -0.32 5.59 1.98
C GLY A 34 -0.31 5.03 0.56
N LEU A 35 -1.24 5.49 -0.28
CA LEU A 35 -1.28 5.13 -1.70
C LEU A 35 -0.03 5.63 -2.44
N GLY A 36 0.40 6.86 -2.18
CA GLY A 36 1.60 7.44 -2.79
C GLY A 36 2.87 6.68 -2.43
N ILE A 37 3.01 6.23 -1.18
CA ILE A 37 4.15 5.41 -0.76
C ILE A 37 4.12 4.04 -1.44
N ALA A 38 2.95 3.40 -1.53
CA ALA A 38 2.80 2.12 -2.22
C ALA A 38 3.12 2.25 -3.71
N ALA A 39 2.62 3.30 -4.37
CA ALA A 39 2.94 3.60 -5.77
C ALA A 39 4.43 3.91 -5.97
N GLY A 40 5.06 4.65 -5.05
CA GLY A 40 6.49 4.92 -5.10
C GLY A 40 7.34 3.65 -5.00
N GLY A 41 7.00 2.76 -4.05
CA GLY A 41 7.66 1.46 -3.92
C GLY A 41 7.51 0.58 -5.16
N GLN A 42 6.34 0.61 -5.80
CA GLN A 42 6.07 -0.08 -7.07
C GLN A 42 6.95 0.43 -8.21
N VAL A 43 7.00 1.75 -8.41
CA VAL A 43 7.84 2.35 -9.47
C VAL A 43 9.30 1.99 -9.27
N LEU A 44 9.77 1.98 -8.02
CA LEU A 44 11.12 1.55 -7.68
C LEU A 44 11.35 0.06 -7.98
N ALA A 45 10.43 -0.82 -7.58
CA ALA A 45 10.57 -2.26 -7.82
C ALA A 45 10.54 -2.60 -9.32
N ILE A 46 9.64 -2.00 -10.09
CA ILE A 46 9.58 -2.14 -11.56
C ILE A 46 10.86 -1.60 -12.19
N GLY A 47 11.28 -0.40 -11.80
CA GLY A 47 12.50 0.23 -12.35
C GLY A 47 13.74 -0.61 -12.09
N VAL A 48 13.89 -1.14 -10.87
CA VAL A 48 14.99 -2.03 -10.50
C VAL A 48 14.90 -3.36 -11.26
N GLY A 49 13.71 -3.96 -11.35
CA GLY A 49 13.47 -5.22 -12.07
C GLY A 49 13.82 -5.13 -13.56
N VAL A 50 13.35 -4.08 -14.23
CA VAL A 50 13.65 -3.79 -15.63
C VAL A 50 15.14 -3.56 -15.82
N LEU A 51 15.78 -2.74 -14.96
CA LEU A 51 17.20 -2.46 -15.05
C LEU A 51 18.04 -3.74 -14.88
N VAL A 52 17.73 -4.57 -13.90
CA VAL A 52 18.42 -5.85 -13.65
C VAL A 52 18.22 -6.80 -14.84
N THR A 53 17.00 -6.88 -15.37
CA THR A 53 16.72 -7.71 -16.55
C THR A 53 17.49 -7.23 -17.78
N ILE A 54 17.58 -5.93 -18.03
CA ILE A 54 18.38 -5.36 -19.13
C ILE A 54 19.86 -5.69 -18.95
N LEU A 55 20.40 -5.50 -17.74
CA LEU A 55 21.80 -5.79 -17.43
C LEU A 55 22.10 -7.29 -17.59
N LEU A 56 21.21 -8.18 -17.15
CA LEU A 56 21.40 -9.63 -17.26
C LEU A 56 21.16 -10.14 -18.69
N ALA A 57 20.22 -9.56 -19.43
CA ALA A 57 19.97 -9.92 -20.83
C ALA A 57 21.10 -9.48 -21.78
N SER A 58 21.91 -8.49 -21.37
CA SER A 58 23.12 -8.11 -22.11
C SER A 58 24.26 -9.15 -21.98
N SER A 59 24.12 -10.13 -21.08
CA SER A 59 24.97 -11.30 -21.02
C SER A 59 24.33 -12.41 -21.86
N ASP A 60 25.02 -12.88 -22.91
CA ASP A 60 24.59 -13.91 -23.90
C ASP A 60 24.17 -15.30 -23.32
N ASN A 61 24.03 -15.42 -22.00
CA ASN A 61 23.61 -16.65 -21.33
C ASN A 61 22.10 -16.64 -21.07
N SER A 62 21.36 -17.51 -21.74
CA SER A 62 19.91 -17.69 -21.55
C SER A 62 19.51 -18.05 -20.12
N GLU A 63 20.43 -18.60 -19.32
CA GLU A 63 20.21 -18.89 -17.90
C GLU A 63 20.09 -17.61 -17.05
N ASN A 64 20.77 -16.53 -17.44
CA ASN A 64 20.75 -15.25 -16.73
C ASN A 64 19.41 -14.53 -16.89
N ALA A 65 18.71 -14.75 -18.01
CA ALA A 65 17.38 -14.20 -18.24
C ALA A 65 16.34 -14.81 -17.27
N LEU A 66 16.37 -16.12 -17.08
CA LEU A 66 15.53 -16.80 -16.08
C LEU A 66 15.83 -16.32 -14.67
N LEU A 67 17.12 -16.14 -14.34
CA LEU A 67 17.57 -15.65 -13.04
C LEU A 67 17.06 -14.23 -12.77
N GLY A 68 17.02 -13.37 -13.79
CA GLY A 68 16.41 -12.03 -13.73
C GLY A 68 14.93 -12.06 -13.37
N VAL A 69 14.15 -12.94 -14.02
CA VAL A 69 12.72 -13.12 -13.71
C VAL A 69 12.51 -13.64 -12.28
N TYR A 70 13.32 -14.61 -11.84
CA TYR A 70 13.25 -15.12 -10.46
C TYR A 70 13.60 -14.03 -9.43
N LEU A 71 14.62 -13.21 -9.69
CA LEU A 71 14.99 -12.09 -8.84
C LEU A 71 13.88 -11.05 -8.76
N GLU A 72 13.22 -10.74 -9.87
CA GLU A 72 12.09 -9.80 -9.88
C GLU A 72 10.90 -10.33 -9.07
N MET A 73 10.59 -11.63 -9.24
CA MET A 73 9.51 -12.28 -8.49
C MET A 73 9.80 -12.31 -6.98
N LEU A 74 11.04 -12.59 -6.60
CA LEU A 74 11.49 -12.54 -5.20
C LEU A 74 11.42 -11.12 -4.64
N LEU A 75 11.85 -10.11 -5.42
CA LEU A 75 11.78 -8.71 -5.03
C LEU A 75 10.34 -8.26 -4.80
N GLN A 76 9.40 -8.61 -5.68
CA GLN A 76 7.97 -8.32 -5.52
C GLN A 76 7.40 -9.00 -4.27
N LEU A 77 7.77 -10.25 -3.99
CA LEU A 77 7.36 -10.96 -2.78
C LEU A 77 7.87 -10.27 -1.52
N VAL A 78 9.14 -9.87 -1.49
CA VAL A 78 9.72 -9.14 -0.35
C VAL A 78 9.02 -7.81 -0.15
N LEU A 79 8.75 -7.08 -1.24
CA LEU A 79 8.06 -5.79 -1.19
C LEU A 79 6.61 -5.94 -0.71
N PHE A 80 5.95 -7.05 -1.08
CA PHE A 80 4.61 -7.40 -0.59
C PHE A 80 4.59 -7.60 0.90
N VAL A 81 5.48 -8.46 1.40
CA VAL A 81 5.59 -8.77 2.82
C VAL A 81 5.95 -7.52 3.61
N ALA A 82 6.91 -6.72 3.13
CA ALA A 82 7.29 -5.47 3.75
C ALA A 82 6.09 -4.50 3.84
N CYS A 83 5.32 -4.33 2.77
CA CYS A 83 4.14 -3.46 2.78
C CYS A 83 3.00 -3.99 3.66
N LEU A 84 2.79 -5.31 3.69
CA LEU A 84 1.85 -5.94 4.63
C LEU A 84 2.26 -5.65 6.07
N VAL A 85 3.54 -5.89 6.42
CA VAL A 85 4.06 -5.67 7.77
C VAL A 85 3.94 -4.19 8.14
N VAL A 86 4.34 -3.26 7.28
CA VAL A 86 4.22 -1.82 7.53
C VAL A 86 2.75 -1.42 7.68
N GLY A 87 1.86 -1.92 6.82
CA GLY A 87 0.42 -1.67 6.89
C GLY A 87 -0.19 -2.16 8.21
N ILE A 88 0.11 -3.38 8.62
CA ILE A 88 -0.35 -3.99 9.88
C ILE A 88 0.20 -3.24 11.09
N VAL A 89 1.50 -2.92 11.11
CA VAL A 89 2.13 -2.15 12.18
C VAL A 89 1.48 -0.78 12.35
N TRP A 90 1.14 -0.10 11.25
CA TRP A 90 0.46 1.20 11.30
C TRP A 90 -0.99 1.11 11.78
N ILE A 91 -1.71 0.05 11.39
CA ILE A 91 -3.05 -0.23 11.92
C ILE A 91 -2.98 -0.48 13.43
N ALA A 92 -2.00 -1.24 13.91
CA ALA A 92 -1.78 -1.51 15.33
C ALA A 92 -1.44 -0.23 16.12
N ARG A 93 -0.76 0.75 15.50
CA ARG A 93 -0.45 2.06 16.09
C ARG A 93 -1.61 3.06 16.11
N ARG A 94 -2.84 2.63 15.80
CA ARG A 94 -4.07 3.46 15.69
C ARG A 94 -4.07 4.49 14.55
N ASP A 95 -3.10 4.49 13.63
CA ASP A 95 -3.12 5.29 12.39
C ASP A 95 -3.70 4.48 11.23
N ARG A 96 -4.96 4.04 11.39
CA ARG A 96 -5.67 3.14 10.47
C ARG A 96 -5.70 3.64 9.02
N GLY A 97 -5.79 4.96 8.81
CA GLY A 97 -5.92 5.54 7.46
C GLY A 97 -4.72 5.28 6.54
N LEU A 98 -3.50 5.26 7.07
CA LEU A 98 -2.32 5.07 6.23
C LEU A 98 -2.05 3.59 5.97
N GLY A 99 -2.28 2.73 6.97
CA GLY A 99 -2.18 1.28 6.80
C GLY A 99 -3.21 0.72 5.81
N ILE A 100 -4.45 1.23 5.85
CA ILE A 100 -5.49 0.89 4.86
C ILE A 100 -5.09 1.36 3.46
N GLY A 101 -4.54 2.58 3.33
CA GLY A 101 -4.07 3.10 2.03
C GLY A 101 -2.96 2.25 1.41
N ILE A 102 -2.01 1.76 2.22
CA ILE A 102 -0.95 0.85 1.76
C ILE A 102 -1.54 -0.50 1.32
N LEU A 103 -2.46 -1.07 2.09
CA LEU A 103 -3.09 -2.36 1.76
C LEU A 103 -3.91 -2.29 0.47
N ILE A 104 -4.71 -1.23 0.29
CA ILE A 104 -5.50 -1.01 -0.93
C ILE A 104 -4.56 -0.77 -2.10
N GLY A 105 -3.53 0.07 -1.95
CA GLY A 105 -2.54 0.32 -2.99
C GLY A 105 -1.86 -0.97 -3.46
N TRP A 106 -1.53 -1.87 -2.52
CA TRP A 106 -0.99 -3.18 -2.86
C TRP A 106 -2.00 -4.10 -3.55
N ALA A 107 -3.23 -4.18 -3.04
CA ALA A 107 -4.28 -5.02 -3.64
C ALA A 107 -4.59 -4.61 -5.09
N VAL A 108 -4.66 -3.30 -5.35
CA VAL A 108 -4.83 -2.78 -6.73
C VAL A 108 -3.63 -3.15 -7.59
N SER A 109 -2.41 -3.05 -7.05
CA SER A 109 -1.20 -3.34 -7.81
C SER A 109 -1.09 -4.80 -8.24
N VAL A 110 -1.54 -5.76 -7.41
CA VAL A 110 -1.58 -7.19 -7.77
C VAL A 110 -2.49 -7.44 -8.97
N ILE A 111 -3.51 -6.60 -9.18
CA ILE A 111 -4.45 -6.71 -10.31
C ILE A 111 -3.87 -6.01 -11.55
N VAL A 112 -3.25 -4.84 -11.37
CA VAL A 112 -2.71 -4.05 -12.49
C VAL A 112 -1.48 -4.72 -13.11
N PHE A 113 -0.63 -5.38 -12.31
CA PHE A 113 0.62 -5.99 -12.79
C PHE A 113 0.42 -7.05 -13.88
N PRO A 114 -0.45 -8.07 -13.70
CA PRO A 114 -0.71 -9.07 -14.73
C PRO A 114 -1.28 -8.46 -16.01
N VAL A 115 -2.18 -7.48 -15.87
CA VAL A 115 -2.80 -6.81 -17.00
C VAL A 115 -1.77 -6.01 -17.81
N ALA A 116 -0.92 -5.25 -17.12
CA ALA A 116 0.17 -4.50 -17.75
C ALA A 116 1.19 -5.43 -18.41
N GLY A 117 1.59 -6.51 -17.73
CA GLY A 117 2.52 -7.51 -18.25
C GLY A 117 2.00 -8.18 -19.52
N ILE A 118 0.74 -8.63 -19.52
CA ILE A 118 0.09 -9.20 -20.72
C ILE A 118 0.05 -8.16 -21.85
N GLY A 119 -0.29 -6.90 -21.55
CA GLY A 119 -0.30 -5.83 -22.53
C GLY A 119 1.07 -5.59 -23.19
N VAL A 120 2.15 -5.61 -22.40
CA VAL A 120 3.52 -5.49 -22.91
C VAL A 120 3.89 -6.69 -23.78
N CYS A 121 3.57 -7.91 -23.36
CA CYS A 121 3.81 -9.11 -24.16
C CYS A 121 3.09 -9.03 -25.53
N ILE A 122 1.83 -8.61 -25.54
CA ILE A 122 1.05 -8.45 -26.78
C ILE A 122 1.65 -7.35 -27.65
N ALA A 123 2.05 -6.21 -27.07
CA ALA A 123 2.65 -5.10 -27.80
C ALA A 123 3.98 -5.52 -28.46
N LEU A 124 4.82 -6.29 -27.76
CA LEU A 124 6.08 -6.81 -28.28
C LEU A 124 5.86 -7.83 -29.41
N VAL A 125 4.89 -8.73 -29.27
CA VAL A 125 4.54 -9.70 -30.33
C VAL A 125 4.02 -8.97 -31.57
N ASN A 126 3.16 -7.97 -31.41
CA ASN A 126 2.64 -7.18 -32.53
C ASN A 126 3.73 -6.35 -33.22
N ALA A 127 4.67 -5.77 -32.46
CA ALA A 127 5.81 -5.04 -33.01
C ALA A 127 6.71 -5.93 -33.87
N ASN A 128 6.97 -7.17 -33.43
CA ASN A 128 7.76 -8.14 -34.20
C ASN A 128 7.01 -8.75 -35.39
N SER A 129 5.67 -8.77 -35.35
CA SER A 129 4.84 -9.32 -36.43
C SER A 129 4.61 -8.32 -37.57
N GLY A 130 4.83 -7.03 -37.35
CA GLY A 130 4.68 -5.97 -38.36
C GLY A 130 5.92 -5.66 -39.20
N THR A 131 7.05 -6.32 -38.91
CA THR A 131 8.33 -6.16 -39.63
C THR A 131 8.60 -7.32 -40.60
N VAL A 132 7.60 -7.70 -41.40
CA VAL A 132 7.74 -8.67 -42.50
C VAL A 132 7.34 -8.02 -43.82
#